data_AF-A0A0Q5WQ61-F1
#
_entry.id   AF-A0A0Q5WQ61-F1
#
_cell.length_a   1.000
_cell.length_b   1.000
_cell.length_c   1.000
_cell.angle_alpha   90.00
_cell.angle_beta   90.00
_cell.angle_gamma   90.00
#
_symmetry.space_group_name_H-M   'P 1'
#
loop_
_entity.id
_entity.type
_entity.pdbx_description
1 polymer ?
#
loop_
_entity_poly.entity_id
_entity_poly.type
_entity_poly.pdbx_seq_one_letter_code
_entity_poly.pdbx_strand_id
1 'polypeptide(L)' 'MLEQLLTGATDHTASQRLGLSPRTFSRRVSELLEHLGVLSRFQAGVAAVDKGWLDRPGVPSPRLP' A
#
# COMPACT_ATOMS: atom_id res chain seq x y z
N MET A 1 4.68 -1.42 -3.26
CA MET A 1 3.21 -1.56 -3.45
C MET A 1 2.45 -0.73 -2.43
N LEU A 2 2.65 -0.98 -1.13
CA LEU A 2 2.03 -0.23 -0.03
C LEU A 2 2.40 1.28 -0.01
N GLU A 3 3.65 1.67 -0.26
CA GLU A 3 4.05 3.09 -0.35
C GLU A 3 3.31 3.86 -1.46
N GLN A 4 2.98 3.20 -2.57
CA GLN A 4 2.25 3.85 -3.67
C GLN A 4 0.81 4.18 -3.28
N LEU A 5 0.19 3.38 -2.39
CA LEU A 5 -1.15 3.64 -1.85
C LEU A 5 -1.19 4.91 -0.99
N LEU A 6 -0.07 5.26 -0.35
CA LEU A 6 0.05 6.47 0.48
C LEU A 6 0.32 7.74 -0.34
N THR A 7 0.99 7.63 -1.49
CA THR A 7 1.35 8.80 -2.34
C THR A 7 0.21 9.36 -3.19
N GLY A 8 -0.97 8.72 -3.19
CA GLY A 8 -2.08 9.12 -4.07
C GLY A 8 -1.88 8.77 -5.56
N ALA A 9 -0.83 8.00 -5.89
CA ALA A 9 -0.61 7.52 -7.25
C ALA A 9 -1.76 6.61 -7.70
N THR A 10 -2.23 6.80 -8.95
CA THR A 10 -3.25 5.93 -9.54
C THR A 10 -2.70 4.51 -9.74
N ASP A 11 -3.59 3.51 -9.73
CA ASP A 11 -3.22 2.11 -9.93
C ASP A 11 -2.38 1.88 -11.20
N HIS A 12 -2.63 2.67 -12.25
CA HIS A 12 -1.83 2.64 -13.48
C HIS A 12 -0.39 3.11 -13.26
N THR A 13 -0.20 4.20 -12.52
CA THR A 13 1.14 4.75 -12.24
C THR A 13 1.92 3.82 -11.32
N ALA A 14 1.24 3.28 -10.31
CA ALA A 14 1.82 2.32 -9.38
C ALA A 14 2.16 0.99 -10.06
N SER A 15 1.32 0.51 -10.99
CA SER A 15 1.58 -0.73 -11.73
C SER A 15 2.80 -0.59 -12.64
N GLN A 16 2.93 0.54 -13.35
CA GLN A 16 4.10 0.84 -14.19
C GLN A 16 5.40 0.88 -13.36
N ARG A 17 5.40 1.57 -12.22
CA ARG A 17 6.57 1.65 -11.32
C ARG A 17 7.02 0.28 -10.78
N LEU A 18 6.10 -0.68 -10.68
CA LEU A 18 6.37 -2.03 -10.18
C LEU A 18 6.56 -3.06 -11.29
N GLY A 19 6.52 -2.65 -12.57
CA GLY A 19 6.60 -3.58 -13.71
C GLY A 19 5.43 -4.56 -13.79
N LEU A 20 4.26 -4.20 -13.24
CA LEU A 20 3.07 -5.03 -13.20
C LEU A 20 2.02 -4.54 -14.21
N SER A 21 1.25 -5.48 -14.77
CA SER A 21 0.05 -5.11 -15.50
C SER A 21 -1.00 -4.51 -14.55
N PRO A 22 -1.84 -3.55 -14.98
CA PRO A 22 -2.85 -2.92 -14.13
C PRO A 22 -3.80 -3.94 -13.48
N ARG A 23 -4.16 -5.02 -14.19
CA ARG A 23 -4.99 -6.10 -13.65
C ARG A 23 -4.32 -6.87 -12.51
N THR A 24 -3.02 -7.16 -12.64
CA THR A 24 -2.27 -7.86 -11.59
C THR A 24 -2.11 -6.98 -10.36
N PHE A 25 -1.86 -5.69 -10.58
CA PHE A 25 -1.79 -4.72 -9.49
C PHE A 25 -3.12 -4.61 -8.75
N SER A 26 -4.23 -4.42 -9.48
CA SER A 26 -5.56 -4.34 -8.90
C SER A 26 -5.95 -5.60 -8.12
N ARG A 27 -5.69 -6.81 -8.64
CA ARG A 27 -5.94 -8.07 -7.91
C ARG A 27 -5.19 -8.12 -6.58
N ARG A 28 -3.88 -7.80 -6.59
CA ARG A 28 -3.07 -7.80 -5.37
C ARG A 28 -3.56 -6.74 -4.37
N VAL A 29 -4.03 -5.58 -4.84
CA VAL A 29 -4.62 -4.55 -3.97
C VAL A 29 -5.90 -5.10 -3.32
N SER A 30 -6.80 -5.72 -4.09
CA SER A 30 -8.02 -6.31 -3.53
C SER A 30 -7.72 -7.39 -2.50
N GLU A 31 -6.80 -8.31 -2.80
CA GLU A 31 -6.35 -9.35 -1.85
C GLU A 31 -5.78 -8.73 -0.55
N LEU A 32 -5.01 -7.65 -0.67
CA LEU A 32 -4.48 -6.92 0.47
C LEU A 32 -5.58 -6.24 1.29
N LEU A 33 -6.57 -5.61 0.64
CA LEU A 33 -7.70 -4.98 1.30
C LEU A 33 -8.55 -6.00 2.06
N GLU A 34 -8.84 -7.15 1.43
CA GLU A 34 -9.54 -8.27 2.05
C GLU A 34 -8.78 -8.80 3.27
N HIS A 35 -7.46 -9.02 3.13
CA HIS A 35 -6.63 -9.52 4.23
C HIS A 35 -6.55 -8.53 5.40
N LEU A 36 -6.57 -7.23 5.11
CA LEU A 36 -6.59 -6.17 6.12
C LEU A 36 -8.00 -5.89 6.68
N GLY A 37 -9.05 -6.45 6.09
CA GLY A 37 -10.44 -6.19 6.48
C GLY A 37 -10.89 -4.75 6.22
N VAL A 38 -10.28 -4.06 5.25
CA VAL A 38 -10.58 -2.67 4.93
C VAL A 38 -11.21 -2.55 3.54
N LEU A 39 -11.92 -1.45 3.29
CA LEU A 39 -12.66 -1.23 2.05
C LEU A 39 -12.03 -0.18 1.14
N SER A 40 -10.98 0.51 1.61
CA SER A 40 -10.30 1.53 0.81
C SER A 40 -8.79 1.46 0.94
N ARG A 41 -8.11 1.88 -0.14
CA ARG A 41 -6.65 2.00 -0.20
C ARG A 41 -6.09 2.95 0.87
N PHE A 42 -6.84 3.99 1.22
CA PHE A 42 -6.48 4.90 2.30
C PHE A 42 -6.53 4.20 3.67
N GLN A 43 -7.60 3.44 3.93
CA GLN A 43 -7.72 2.63 5.15
C GLN A 43 -6.61 1.58 5.23
N ALA A 44 -6.23 0.97 4.10
CA ALA A 44 -5.07 0.08 4.05
C ALA A 44 -3.75 0.80 4.36
N GLY A 45 -3.58 2.04 3.89
CA GLY A 45 -2.43 2.88 4.24
C GLY A 45 -2.33 3.15 5.75
N VAL A 46 -3.46 3.50 6.38
CA VAL A 46 -3.53 3.69 7.85
C VAL A 46 -3.24 2.39 8.59
N ALA A 47 -3.91 1.29 8.21
CA ALA A 47 -3.71 -0.01 8.83
C ALA A 47 -2.27 -0.53 8.67
N ALA A 48 -1.61 -0.23 7.55
CA ALA A 48 -0.21 -0.58 7.33
C ALA A 48 0.75 0.20 8.23
N VAL A 49 0.46 1.48 8.53
CA VAL A 49 1.22 2.26 9.51
C VAL A 49 0.99 1.71 10.92
N ASP A 50 -0.25 1.42 11.30
CA ASP A 50 -0.58 0.85 12.61
C ASP A 50 0.06 -0.53 12.84
N LYS A 51 0.24 -1.31 11.77
CA LYS A 51 0.94 -2.60 11.78
C LYS A 51 2.46 -2.48 11.63
N GLY A 52 3.01 -1.29 11.43
CA GLY A 52 4.45 -1.05 11.24
C GLY A 52 5.01 -1.57 9.92
N TRP A 53 4.18 -1.80 8.91
CA TRP A 53 4.58 -2.23 7.56
C TRP A 53 5.05 -1.09 6.67
N LEU A 54 4.64 0.14 7.02
CA LEU A 54 5.02 1.37 6.34
C LEU A 54 5.43 2.40 7.38
N ASP A 55 6.46 3.16 7.04
CA ASP A 55 6.72 4.41 7.74
C ASP A 55 5.62 5.43 7.46
N ARG A 56 5.24 6.18 8.49
CA ARG A 56 4.52 7.44 8.26
C ARG A 56 5.43 8.31 7.37
N PRO A 57 4.97 8.79 6.20
CA PRO A 57 5.82 9.61 5.33
C PRO A 57 6.32 10.83 6.11
N GLY A 58 7.65 10.90 6.30
CA GLY A 58 8.31 11.94 7.10
C GLY A 58 8.73 11.56 8.53
N VAL A 59 8.50 10.33 8.99
CA VAL A 59 9.02 9.81 10.26
C VAL A 59 9.86 8.56 9.98
N PRO A 60 11.16 8.52 10.30
CA PRO A 60 11.99 7.34 10.07
C PRO A 60 11.57 6.17 10.97
N SER A 61 11.51 4.97 10.40
CA SER A 61 11.11 3.73 11.07
C SER A 61 11.98 3.47 12.27
N PRO A 62 11.40 3.26 13.47
CA PRO A 62 12.15 2.69 14.57
C PRO A 62 12.48 1.26 14.16
N ARG A 63 13.77 1.00 13.91
CA ARG A 63 14.28 -0.34 13.61
C ARG A 63 13.80 -1.27 14.73
N LEU A 64 13.02 -2.30 14.38
CA LEU A 64 12.83 -3.43 15.29
C LEU A 64 14.19 -4.12 15.51
N PRO A 65 14.48 -4.63 16.72
CA PRO A 65 15.71 -5.39 17.00
C PRO A 65 15.79 -6.70 16.20
#